data_AF-A0A117SE13-F1
#
_entry.id   AF-A0A117SE13-F1
#
_cell.length_a   1.000
_cell.length_b   1.000
_cell.length_c   1.000
_cell.angle_alpha   90.00
_cell.angle_beta   90.00
_cell.angle_gamma   90.00
#
_symmetry.space_group_name_H-M   'P 1'
#
loop_
_entity.id
_entity.type
_entity.pdbx_description
1 polymer ?
#
loop_
_entity_poly.entity_id
_entity_poly.type
_entity_poly.pdbx_seq_one_letter_code
_entity_poly.pdbx_strand_id
1 'polypeptide(L)'
;MVSVFKKTSGDEVIDIIAAFNLWNALRARYGSIETLQLYRNFIHDRDFDLLLSRYLNTFTKESKILEDEAARYTVTLPKRPAIDIRIDKKLDELTDRYIYRRIFEDLVTQMHVLGRAYRTTTTNDRLRELFKNGLLSHVYQFQILFKFGKVKSWEDNPPAYKVSKPVKTEDLSITEAFHLWDHLNFRYDQLVLIKLFLGFVHDTSFVAVLDMGLVILRKQVDLLEELCIKYSVHVPERPPAEMVQRIDPEAMEDQLIYRILLTGIQNSIDLHMRAVLETVRNDGLRKHFIDLFKAEMTSYDRFLKYGKAKGWTKVPPMYGDLV
;
A
#
# COMPACT_ATOMS: atom_id res chain seq x y z
N MET A 1 30.15 -12.69 -38.10
CA MET A 1 30.79 -11.89 -37.04
C MET A 1 29.67 -11.25 -36.22
N VAL A 2 29.12 -12.02 -35.27
CA VAL A 2 28.01 -11.56 -34.42
C VAL A 2 28.63 -10.91 -33.19
N SER A 3 28.41 -9.61 -33.04
CA SER A 3 28.90 -8.83 -31.91
C SER A 3 28.20 -9.32 -30.64
N VAL A 4 28.92 -10.12 -29.86
CA VAL A 4 28.57 -10.44 -28.47
C VAL A 4 28.87 -9.18 -27.67
N PHE A 5 27.83 -8.37 -27.44
CA PHE A 5 27.92 -7.35 -26.39
C PHE A 5 28.17 -8.06 -25.08
N LYS A 6 29.40 -7.91 -24.61
CA LYS A 6 29.89 -8.33 -23.31
C LYS A 6 29.04 -7.59 -22.27
N LYS A 7 27.98 -8.23 -21.75
CA LYS A 7 27.28 -7.74 -20.54
C LYS A 7 28.36 -7.59 -19.47
N THR A 8 28.66 -6.35 -19.12
CA THR A 8 29.54 -6.01 -18.01
C THR A 8 28.95 -6.62 -16.75
N SER A 9 29.73 -7.46 -16.08
CA SER A 9 29.44 -7.92 -14.72
C SER A 9 29.28 -6.69 -13.82
N GLY A 10 28.05 -6.30 -13.52
CA GLY A 10 27.74 -5.12 -12.69
C GLY A 10 26.36 -4.47 -12.93
N ASP A 11 25.68 -4.75 -14.04
CA ASP A 11 24.37 -4.14 -14.30
C ASP A 11 23.27 -4.86 -13.50
N GLU A 12 22.72 -4.20 -12.49
CA GLU A 12 21.53 -4.68 -11.76
C GLU A 12 20.42 -4.96 -12.80
N VAL A 13 20.02 -6.22 -12.91
CA VAL A 13 18.89 -6.65 -13.73
C VAL A 13 17.60 -6.65 -12.91
N ILE A 14 16.47 -6.45 -13.58
CA ILE A 14 15.14 -6.47 -12.96
C ILE A 14 14.29 -7.56 -13.58
N ASP A 15 13.31 -8.06 -12.82
CA ASP A 15 12.33 -9.00 -13.34
C ASP A 15 11.24 -8.30 -14.18
N ILE A 16 10.47 -9.09 -14.94
CA ILE A 16 9.40 -8.56 -15.82
C ILE A 16 8.31 -7.79 -15.07
N ILE A 17 8.02 -8.14 -13.81
CA ILE A 17 6.99 -7.45 -13.04
C ILE A 17 7.51 -6.13 -12.47
N ALA A 18 8.78 -6.06 -12.07
CA ALA A 18 9.45 -4.83 -11.67
C ALA A 18 9.57 -3.84 -12.83
N ALA A 19 9.90 -4.32 -14.04
CA ALA A 19 9.92 -3.50 -15.26
C ALA A 19 8.53 -2.90 -15.56
N PHE A 20 7.49 -3.74 -15.51
CA PHE A 20 6.12 -3.26 -15.68
C PHE A 20 5.70 -2.28 -14.58
N ASN A 21 6.04 -2.54 -13.32
CA ASN A 21 5.72 -1.66 -12.20
C ASN A 21 6.36 -0.28 -12.37
N LEU A 22 7.61 -0.23 -12.82
CA LEU A 22 8.33 1.01 -13.09
C LEU A 22 7.66 1.79 -14.23
N TRP A 23 7.36 1.12 -15.33
CA TRP A 23 6.62 1.70 -16.46
C TRP A 23 5.25 2.24 -16.03
N ASN A 24 4.49 1.44 -15.30
CA ASN A 24 3.12 1.77 -14.89
C ASN A 24 3.09 2.91 -13.87
N ALA A 25 4.03 2.93 -12.92
CA ALA A 25 4.18 4.05 -11.99
C ALA A 25 4.53 5.36 -12.72
N LEU A 26 5.43 5.30 -13.72
CA LEU A 26 5.77 6.48 -14.53
C LEU A 26 4.59 6.96 -15.37
N ARG A 27 3.86 6.04 -16.03
CA ARG A 27 2.65 6.37 -16.78
C ARG A 27 1.59 7.02 -15.88
N ALA A 28 1.35 6.43 -14.72
CA ALA A 28 0.37 6.96 -13.75
C ALA A 28 0.79 8.36 -13.28
N ARG A 29 2.09 8.59 -13.03
CA ARG A 29 2.61 9.89 -12.64
C ARG A 29 2.45 10.95 -13.72
N TYR A 30 2.71 10.62 -14.99
CA TYR A 30 2.44 11.52 -16.11
C TYR A 30 0.96 11.91 -16.20
N GLY A 31 0.05 10.96 -16.01
CA GLY A 31 -1.39 11.24 -15.96
C GLY A 31 -1.76 12.23 -14.84
N SER A 32 -1.21 12.06 -13.64
CA SER A 32 -1.43 12.99 -12.53
C SER A 32 -0.86 14.39 -12.80
N ILE A 33 0.32 14.48 -13.43
CA ILE A 33 0.93 15.77 -13.81
C ILE A 33 0.03 16.51 -14.80
N GLU A 34 -0.38 15.83 -15.87
CA GLU A 34 -1.27 16.40 -16.89
C GLU A 34 -2.61 16.85 -16.29
N THR A 35 -3.19 16.01 -15.43
CA THR A 35 -4.44 16.30 -14.72
C THR A 35 -4.32 17.53 -13.82
N LEU A 36 -3.24 17.65 -13.05
CA LEU A 36 -3.00 18.83 -12.21
C LEU A 36 -2.75 20.09 -13.04
N GLN A 37 -1.97 19.99 -14.12
CA GLN A 37 -1.73 21.12 -15.02
C GLN A 37 -3.04 21.62 -15.63
N LEU A 38 -3.88 20.72 -16.12
CA LEU A 38 -5.19 21.05 -16.66
C LEU A 38 -6.06 21.74 -15.62
N TYR A 39 -6.30 21.09 -14.48
CA TYR A 39 -7.28 21.59 -13.51
C TYR A 39 -6.88 22.89 -12.83
N ARG A 40 -5.58 23.15 -12.66
CA ARG A 40 -5.11 24.40 -12.04
C ARG A 40 -5.53 25.65 -12.81
N ASN A 41 -5.83 25.55 -14.11
CA ASN A 41 -6.38 26.67 -14.88
C ASN A 41 -7.79 27.11 -14.43
N PHE A 42 -8.49 26.28 -13.66
CA PHE A 42 -9.89 26.48 -13.28
C PHE A 42 -10.10 26.62 -11.76
N ILE A 43 -9.01 26.67 -10.97
CA ILE A 43 -9.10 26.81 -9.52
C ILE A 43 -9.29 28.28 -9.15
N HIS A 44 -10.27 28.53 -8.28
CA HIS A 44 -10.56 29.86 -7.75
C HIS A 44 -10.06 30.00 -6.30
N ASP A 45 -10.07 28.93 -5.52
CA ASP A 45 -9.53 28.90 -4.15
C ASP A 45 -7.99 28.93 -4.14
N ARG A 46 -7.43 30.04 -3.63
CA ARG A 46 -5.98 30.28 -3.59
C ARG A 46 -5.23 29.23 -2.76
N ASP A 47 -5.78 28.79 -1.64
CA ASP A 47 -5.11 27.80 -0.79
C ASP A 47 -5.08 26.45 -1.49
N PHE A 48 -6.14 26.13 -2.24
CA PHE A 48 -6.20 24.92 -3.05
C PHE A 48 -5.18 24.96 -4.20
N ASP A 49 -5.05 26.07 -4.92
CA ASP A 49 -4.02 26.21 -5.97
C ASP A 49 -2.60 26.07 -5.40
N LEU A 50 -2.33 26.67 -4.23
CA LEU A 50 -1.04 26.53 -3.55
C LEU A 50 -0.77 25.07 -3.15
N LEU A 51 -1.78 24.35 -2.67
CA LEU A 51 -1.67 22.94 -2.34
C LEU A 51 -1.35 22.11 -3.59
N LEU A 52 -2.08 22.30 -4.69
CA LEU A 52 -1.89 21.55 -5.93
C LEU A 52 -0.58 21.91 -6.63
N SER A 53 -0.10 23.14 -6.49
CA SER A 53 1.24 23.55 -6.93
C SER A 53 2.33 22.73 -6.24
N ARG A 54 2.19 22.47 -4.94
CA ARG A 54 3.14 21.63 -4.19
C ARG A 54 3.09 20.18 -4.68
N TYR A 55 1.91 19.65 -4.95
CA TYR A 55 1.77 18.29 -5.49
C TYR A 55 2.38 18.16 -6.87
N LEU A 56 2.11 19.10 -7.77
CA LEU A 56 2.70 19.14 -9.11
C LEU A 56 4.23 19.15 -9.05
N ASN A 57 4.81 19.96 -8.16
CA ASN A 57 6.26 20.00 -7.95
C ASN A 57 6.82 18.66 -7.45
N THR A 58 6.16 18.02 -6.49
CA THR A 58 6.56 16.69 -6.02
C THR A 58 6.44 15.65 -7.13
N PHE A 59 5.33 15.65 -7.86
CA PHE A 59 5.07 14.70 -8.93
C PHE A 59 6.06 14.82 -10.08
N THR A 60 6.47 16.04 -10.42
CA THR A 60 7.51 16.29 -11.43
C THR A 60 8.88 15.76 -11.00
N LYS A 61 9.21 15.86 -9.71
CA LYS A 61 10.45 15.26 -9.17
C LYS A 61 10.39 13.74 -9.18
N GLU A 62 9.27 13.17 -8.77
CA GLU A 62 9.04 11.72 -8.79
C GLU A 62 9.09 11.15 -10.21
N SER A 63 8.49 11.83 -11.20
CA SER A 63 8.55 11.39 -12.61
C SER A 63 9.99 11.37 -13.10
N LYS A 64 10.81 12.37 -12.72
CA LYS A 64 12.22 12.40 -13.11
C LYS A 64 13.01 11.24 -12.51
N ILE A 65 12.78 10.91 -11.23
CA ILE A 65 13.38 9.74 -10.58
C ILE A 65 12.97 8.44 -11.31
N LEU A 66 11.69 8.29 -11.63
CA LEU A 66 11.18 7.12 -12.33
C LEU A 66 11.72 7.02 -13.78
N GLU A 67 11.90 8.13 -14.48
CA GLU A 67 12.58 8.18 -15.79
C GLU A 67 14.03 7.72 -15.69
N ASP A 68 14.77 8.19 -14.70
CA ASP A 68 16.19 7.85 -14.50
C ASP A 68 16.36 6.36 -14.14
N GLU A 69 15.46 5.81 -13.31
CA GLU A 69 15.42 4.36 -13.05
C GLU A 69 14.99 3.57 -14.29
N ALA A 70 14.00 4.03 -15.05
CA ALA A 70 13.57 3.34 -16.27
C ALA A 70 14.69 3.30 -17.31
N ALA A 71 15.43 4.40 -17.46
CA ALA A 71 16.61 4.47 -18.31
C ALA A 71 17.71 3.50 -17.84
N ARG A 72 17.98 3.44 -16.52
CA ARG A 72 18.95 2.50 -15.92
C ARG A 72 18.68 1.05 -16.31
N TYR A 73 17.42 0.64 -16.32
CA TYR A 73 17.02 -0.73 -16.64
C TYR A 73 16.57 -0.94 -18.09
N THR A 74 16.76 0.05 -18.96
CA THR A 74 16.34 -0.01 -20.38
C THR A 74 14.85 -0.33 -20.54
N VAL A 75 14.01 0.17 -19.63
CA VAL A 75 12.56 0.10 -19.71
C VAL A 75 12.08 1.22 -20.64
N THR A 76 11.29 0.87 -21.65
CA THR A 76 10.73 1.85 -22.59
C THR A 76 9.90 2.88 -21.85
N LEU A 77 10.08 4.18 -22.10
CA LEU A 77 9.31 5.22 -21.43
C LEU A 77 7.89 5.33 -22.03
N PRO A 78 6.84 5.55 -21.22
CA PRO A 78 5.55 5.97 -21.75
C PRO A 78 5.64 7.37 -22.38
N LYS A 79 4.67 7.71 -23.23
CA LYS A 79 4.61 9.04 -23.86
C LYS A 79 4.48 10.12 -22.78
N ARG A 80 5.36 11.12 -22.84
CA ARG A 80 5.30 12.30 -21.95
C ARG A 80 4.07 13.16 -22.28
N PRO A 81 3.41 13.75 -21.27
CA PRO A 81 2.39 14.76 -21.48
C PRO A 81 3.03 16.07 -21.95
N ALA A 82 2.19 17.06 -22.28
CA ALA A 82 2.67 18.42 -22.55
C ALA A 82 3.42 18.99 -21.33
N ILE A 83 4.42 19.85 -21.58
CA ILE A 83 5.22 20.46 -20.49
C ILE A 83 4.36 21.43 -19.67
N ASP A 84 3.46 22.16 -20.33
CA ASP A 84 2.54 23.12 -19.73
C ASP A 84 1.22 23.10 -20.51
N ILE A 85 0.11 23.25 -19.80
CA ILE A 85 -1.23 23.31 -20.37
C ILE A 85 -1.86 24.61 -19.87
N ARG A 86 -2.07 25.56 -20.78
CA ARG A 86 -2.73 26.84 -20.50
C ARG A 86 -4.02 26.92 -21.28
N ILE A 87 -5.09 27.28 -20.60
CA ILE A 87 -6.41 27.43 -21.19
C ILE A 87 -6.92 28.84 -20.90
N ASP A 88 -7.08 29.64 -21.95
CA ASP A 88 -7.57 31.02 -21.83
C ASP A 88 -9.08 31.11 -21.70
N LYS A 89 -9.80 30.00 -21.98
CA LYS A 89 -11.26 29.92 -21.89
C LYS A 89 -11.68 29.55 -20.47
N LYS A 90 -12.47 30.42 -19.84
CA LYS A 90 -13.16 30.09 -18.58
C LYS A 90 -14.24 29.03 -18.83
N LEU A 91 -14.26 28.01 -17.99
CA LEU A 91 -15.30 27.00 -17.91
C LEU A 91 -15.94 27.11 -16.53
N ASP A 92 -17.02 27.86 -16.44
CA ASP A 92 -17.68 28.15 -15.15
C ASP A 92 -18.30 26.89 -14.52
N GLU A 93 -18.44 25.79 -15.27
CA GLU A 93 -18.96 24.53 -14.75
C GLU A 93 -17.93 23.73 -13.91
N LEU A 94 -16.63 24.04 -14.00
CA LEU A 94 -15.57 23.35 -13.25
C LEU A 94 -15.35 24.00 -11.88
N THR A 95 -16.14 23.56 -10.90
CA THR A 95 -16.01 24.04 -9.52
C THR A 95 -14.77 23.49 -8.80
N ASP A 96 -14.23 24.22 -7.83
CA ASP A 96 -13.11 23.77 -6.99
C ASP A 96 -13.43 22.45 -6.28
N ARG A 97 -14.68 22.24 -5.84
CA ARG A 97 -15.14 20.98 -5.24
C ARG A 97 -15.09 19.82 -6.22
N TYR A 98 -15.46 20.04 -7.49
CA TYR A 98 -15.35 19.00 -8.51
C TYR A 98 -13.88 18.64 -8.77
N ILE A 99 -13.03 19.64 -8.93
CA ILE A 99 -11.58 19.46 -9.13
C ILE A 99 -10.98 18.71 -7.95
N TYR A 100 -11.33 19.10 -6.73
CA TYR A 100 -10.92 18.43 -5.49
C TYR A 100 -11.20 16.94 -5.53
N ARG A 101 -12.44 16.54 -5.82
CA ARG A 101 -12.83 15.13 -5.90
C ARG A 101 -12.01 14.38 -6.95
N ARG A 102 -11.76 14.99 -8.10
CA ARG A 102 -10.94 14.37 -9.17
C ARG A 102 -9.49 14.16 -8.75
N ILE A 103 -8.88 15.13 -8.08
CA ILE A 103 -7.51 14.97 -7.58
C ILE A 103 -7.46 13.96 -6.43
N PHE A 104 -8.49 13.93 -5.58
CA PHE A 104 -8.60 12.94 -4.52
C PHE A 104 -8.69 11.51 -5.07
N GLU A 105 -9.57 11.28 -6.05
CA GLU A 105 -9.72 10.00 -6.77
C GLU A 105 -8.42 9.57 -7.48
N ASP A 106 -7.72 10.51 -8.12
CA ASP A 106 -6.41 10.23 -8.73
C ASP A 106 -5.40 9.79 -7.67
N LEU A 107 -5.32 10.50 -6.54
CA LEU A 107 -4.38 10.16 -5.47
C LEU A 107 -4.63 8.77 -4.86
N VAL A 108 -5.91 8.40 -4.67
CA VAL A 108 -6.31 7.05 -4.27
C VAL A 108 -5.80 6.03 -5.29
N THR A 109 -6.00 6.28 -6.58
CA THR A 109 -5.54 5.42 -7.67
C THR A 109 -4.02 5.26 -7.67
N GLN A 110 -3.27 6.36 -7.48
CA GLN A 110 -1.81 6.33 -7.39
C GLN A 110 -1.33 5.49 -6.20
N MET A 111 -2.00 5.58 -5.04
CA MET A 111 -1.68 4.73 -3.88
C MET A 111 -1.85 3.25 -4.20
N HIS A 112 -2.90 2.85 -4.92
CA HIS A 112 -3.05 1.46 -5.37
C HIS A 112 -1.95 1.03 -6.35
N VAL A 113 -1.57 1.89 -7.30
CA VAL A 113 -0.47 1.61 -8.24
C VAL A 113 0.84 1.37 -7.49
N LEU A 114 1.19 2.27 -6.56
CA LEU A 114 2.42 2.19 -5.77
C LEU A 114 2.38 1.02 -4.76
N GLY A 115 1.22 0.78 -4.13
CA GLY A 115 1.01 -0.36 -3.23
C GLY A 115 1.19 -1.71 -3.93
N ARG A 116 0.67 -1.85 -5.15
CA ARG A 116 0.93 -3.03 -5.98
C ARG A 116 2.40 -3.12 -6.36
N ALA A 117 3.01 -2.03 -6.80
CA ALA A 117 4.41 -2.01 -7.23
C ALA A 117 5.35 -2.41 -6.09
N TYR A 118 5.13 -1.88 -4.89
CA TYR A 118 5.87 -2.25 -3.68
C TYR A 118 5.73 -3.75 -3.34
N ARG A 119 4.51 -4.28 -3.32
CA ARG A 119 4.25 -5.69 -2.96
C ARG A 119 4.77 -6.68 -4.00
N THR A 120 4.81 -6.32 -5.28
CA THR A 120 5.15 -7.26 -6.35
C THR A 120 6.60 -7.16 -6.82
N THR A 121 7.29 -6.06 -6.52
CA THR A 121 8.73 -5.91 -6.79
C THR A 121 9.54 -6.65 -5.74
N THR A 122 9.68 -7.96 -5.94
CA THR A 122 10.33 -8.84 -4.96
C THR A 122 11.81 -9.01 -5.21
N THR A 123 12.33 -8.95 -6.44
CA THR A 123 13.75 -9.24 -6.71
C THR A 123 14.67 -8.04 -6.51
N ASN A 124 14.23 -6.82 -6.86
CA ASN A 124 15.04 -5.60 -6.77
C ASN A 124 14.67 -4.75 -5.54
N ASP A 125 15.57 -4.72 -4.55
CA ASP A 125 15.34 -4.00 -3.28
C ASP A 125 15.32 -2.48 -3.44
N ARG A 126 16.13 -1.94 -4.36
CA ARG A 126 16.20 -0.51 -4.66
C ARG A 126 14.87 0.01 -5.21
N LEU A 127 14.31 -0.66 -6.21
CA LEU A 127 13.01 -0.31 -6.78
C LEU A 127 11.88 -0.52 -5.78
N ARG A 128 11.92 -1.59 -4.98
CA ARG A 128 10.92 -1.79 -3.93
C ARG A 128 10.92 -0.64 -2.92
N GLU A 129 12.10 -0.23 -2.46
CA GLU A 129 12.26 0.89 -1.52
C GLU A 129 11.81 2.22 -2.15
N LEU A 130 12.06 2.44 -3.45
CA LEU A 130 11.52 3.58 -4.19
C LEU A 130 9.98 3.60 -4.14
N PHE A 131 9.33 2.47 -4.45
CA PHE A 131 7.86 2.39 -4.42
C PHE A 131 7.28 2.55 -3.02
N LYS A 132 7.94 1.99 -1.99
CA LYS A 132 7.59 2.19 -0.58
C LYS A 132 7.61 3.66 -0.19
N ASN A 133 8.68 4.38 -0.52
CA ASN A 133 8.82 5.78 -0.18
C ASN A 133 7.82 6.65 -0.95
N GLY A 134 7.59 6.35 -2.23
CA GLY A 134 6.52 6.97 -3.02
C GLY A 134 5.14 6.76 -2.37
N LEU A 135 4.83 5.54 -1.95
CA LEU A 135 3.56 5.21 -1.31
C LEU A 135 3.36 5.94 0.03
N LEU A 136 4.39 6.00 0.88
CA LEU A 136 4.34 6.74 2.14
C LEU A 136 4.20 8.26 1.93
N SER A 137 4.86 8.80 0.91
CA SER A 137 4.67 10.20 0.47
C SER A 137 3.20 10.45 0.07
N HIS A 138 2.59 9.52 -0.66
CA HIS A 138 1.19 9.61 -1.08
C HIS A 138 0.21 9.50 0.09
N VAL A 139 0.47 8.63 1.07
CA VAL A 139 -0.31 8.57 2.32
C VAL A 139 -0.29 9.92 3.05
N TYR A 140 0.84 10.63 3.02
CA TYR A 140 0.95 11.95 3.64
C TYR A 140 0.19 13.02 2.84
N GLN A 141 0.34 13.03 1.51
CA GLN A 141 -0.43 13.92 0.63
C GLN A 141 -1.93 13.68 0.80
N PHE A 142 -2.35 12.41 0.84
CA PHE A 142 -3.75 12.03 1.06
C PHE A 142 -4.30 12.65 2.33
N GLN A 143 -3.56 12.56 3.44
CA GLN A 143 -3.98 13.18 4.69
C GLN A 143 -4.11 14.71 4.62
N ILE A 144 -3.19 15.39 3.90
CA ILE A 144 -3.28 16.83 3.73
C ILE A 144 -4.51 17.19 2.90
N LEU A 145 -4.66 16.57 1.73
CA LEU A 145 -5.76 16.85 0.82
C LEU A 145 -7.10 16.54 1.48
N PHE A 146 -7.20 15.41 2.17
CA PHE A 146 -8.39 15.01 2.90
C PHE A 146 -8.77 16.03 3.98
N LYS A 147 -7.82 16.44 4.83
CA LYS A 147 -8.06 17.47 5.86
C LYS A 147 -8.48 18.80 5.24
N PHE A 148 -7.88 19.17 4.12
CA PHE A 148 -8.25 20.36 3.37
C PHE A 148 -9.72 20.29 2.92
N GLY A 149 -10.16 19.17 2.33
CA GLY A 149 -11.55 18.97 1.94
C GLY A 149 -12.53 18.94 3.10
N LYS A 150 -12.14 18.41 4.27
CA LYS A 150 -12.94 18.52 5.52
C LYS A 150 -13.15 19.97 5.92
N VAL A 151 -12.09 20.79 5.94
CA VAL A 151 -12.19 22.23 6.28
C VAL A 151 -13.08 22.97 5.29
N LYS A 152 -13.02 22.63 3.99
CA LYS A 152 -13.83 23.26 2.94
C LYS A 152 -15.23 22.66 2.81
N SER A 153 -15.57 21.61 3.55
CA SER A 153 -16.81 20.83 3.40
C SER A 153 -17.03 20.31 1.96
N TRP A 154 -15.94 19.94 1.29
CA TRP A 154 -15.97 19.38 -0.07
C TRP A 154 -16.03 17.86 -0.09
N GLU A 155 -15.60 17.25 1.01
CA GLU A 155 -15.67 15.81 1.25
C GLU A 155 -17.11 15.34 1.46
N ASP A 156 -17.39 14.14 0.98
CA ASP A 156 -18.68 13.49 1.19
C ASP A 156 -18.61 12.64 2.45
N ASN A 157 -19.61 12.79 3.32
CA ASN A 157 -19.68 12.00 4.53
C ASN A 157 -20.29 10.63 4.21
N PRO A 158 -19.57 9.53 4.43
CA PRO A 158 -20.14 8.20 4.30
C PRO A 158 -21.26 7.98 5.34
N PRO A 159 -22.17 7.00 5.11
CA PRO A 159 -23.21 6.67 6.07
C PRO A 159 -22.62 6.35 7.45
N ALA A 160 -23.26 6.88 8.50
CA ALA A 160 -22.87 6.61 9.89
C ALA A 160 -23.22 5.17 10.30
N TYR A 161 -22.32 4.54 11.05
CA TYR A 161 -22.55 3.25 11.68
C TYR A 161 -23.47 3.41 12.89
N LYS A 162 -24.60 2.70 12.89
CA LYS A 162 -25.59 2.79 13.97
C LYS A 162 -25.23 1.83 15.09
N VAL A 163 -24.99 2.38 16.26
CA VAL A 163 -24.71 1.64 17.50
C VAL A 163 -25.97 1.52 18.36
N SER A 164 -26.11 0.41 19.08
CA SER A 164 -27.24 0.18 19.98
C SER A 164 -27.17 1.00 21.28
N LYS A 165 -25.98 1.53 21.61
CA LYS A 165 -25.72 2.37 22.77
C LYS A 165 -25.06 3.69 22.32
N PRO A 166 -25.40 4.84 22.92
CA PRO A 166 -24.73 6.10 22.61
C PRO A 166 -23.22 5.98 22.84
N VAL A 167 -22.43 6.17 21.80
CA VAL A 167 -20.97 6.20 21.90
C VAL A 167 -20.55 7.60 22.36
N LYS A 168 -19.67 7.68 23.37
CA LYS A 168 -19.17 8.96 23.90
C LYS A 168 -18.10 9.62 22.99
N THR A 169 -17.61 8.89 21.99
CA THR A 169 -16.57 9.33 21.04
C THR A 169 -17.15 9.70 19.67
N GLU A 170 -16.32 10.22 18.77
CA GLU A 170 -16.70 10.50 17.38
C GLU A 170 -17.26 9.24 16.70
N ASP A 171 -18.48 9.35 16.16
CA ASP A 171 -19.17 8.25 15.48
C ASP A 171 -18.33 7.71 14.33
N LEU A 172 -18.37 6.39 14.14
CA LEU A 172 -17.80 5.75 12.96
C LEU A 172 -18.77 5.82 11.77
N SER A 173 -18.21 5.77 10.59
CA SER A 173 -18.92 5.37 9.37
C SER A 173 -19.03 3.84 9.26
N ILE A 174 -19.92 3.38 8.38
CA ILE A 174 -20.12 1.95 8.13
C ILE A 174 -18.83 1.26 7.65
N THR A 175 -18.01 1.93 6.84
CA THR A 175 -16.75 1.39 6.32
C THR A 175 -15.71 1.28 7.42
N GLU A 176 -15.61 2.27 8.30
CA GLU A 176 -14.67 2.27 9.43
C GLU A 176 -14.98 1.17 10.45
N ALA A 177 -16.26 0.96 10.76
CA ALA A 177 -16.69 -0.14 11.62
C ALA A 177 -16.39 -1.50 10.97
N PHE A 178 -16.64 -1.62 9.66
CA PHE A 178 -16.28 -2.82 8.91
C PHE A 178 -14.77 -3.08 8.92
N HIS A 179 -13.93 -2.07 8.68
CA HIS A 179 -12.47 -2.24 8.72
C HIS A 179 -11.98 -2.72 10.08
N LEU A 180 -12.50 -2.18 11.19
CA LEU A 180 -12.14 -2.68 12.52
C LEU A 180 -12.46 -4.17 12.68
N TRP A 181 -13.68 -4.56 12.29
CA TRP A 181 -14.12 -5.94 12.37
C TRP A 181 -13.32 -6.86 11.45
N ASP A 182 -13.11 -6.47 10.20
CA ASP A 182 -12.40 -7.25 9.17
C ASP A 182 -10.93 -7.43 9.53
N HIS A 183 -10.27 -6.37 10.02
CA HIS A 183 -8.88 -6.46 10.49
C HIS A 183 -8.74 -7.43 11.67
N LEU A 184 -9.68 -7.40 12.62
CA LEU A 184 -9.61 -8.28 13.79
C LEU A 184 -9.78 -9.75 13.39
N ASN A 185 -10.76 -10.07 12.54
CA ASN A 185 -10.91 -11.42 11.98
C ASN A 185 -9.65 -11.87 11.23
N PHE A 186 -9.12 -11.02 10.36
CA PHE A 186 -7.92 -11.33 9.61
C PHE A 186 -6.70 -11.61 10.51
N ARG A 187 -6.56 -10.88 11.63
CA ARG A 187 -5.50 -11.14 12.61
C ARG A 187 -5.72 -12.44 13.40
N TYR A 188 -6.97 -12.77 13.74
CA TYR A 188 -7.29 -14.06 14.33
C TYR A 188 -6.93 -15.22 13.40
N ASP A 189 -7.29 -15.14 12.13
CA ASP A 189 -6.95 -16.16 11.13
C ASP A 189 -5.44 -16.33 10.97
N GLN A 190 -4.69 -15.23 10.95
CA GLN A 190 -3.24 -15.28 10.88
C GLN A 190 -2.60 -15.89 12.13
N LEU A 191 -3.14 -15.62 13.33
CA LEU A 191 -2.67 -16.25 14.57
C LEU A 191 -2.88 -17.77 14.53
N VAL A 192 -4.07 -18.21 14.10
CA VAL A 192 -4.39 -19.63 13.93
C VAL A 192 -3.46 -20.27 12.91
N LEU A 193 -3.27 -19.64 11.76
CA LEU A 193 -2.44 -20.16 10.67
C LEU A 193 -0.97 -20.29 11.08
N ILE A 194 -0.40 -19.29 11.75
CA ILE A 194 1.00 -19.36 12.20
C ILE A 194 1.18 -20.41 13.29
N LYS A 195 0.23 -20.52 14.25
CA LYS A 195 0.26 -21.58 15.27
C LYS A 195 0.17 -22.97 14.65
N LEU A 196 -0.64 -23.13 13.59
CA LEU A 196 -0.69 -24.37 12.83
C LEU A 196 0.68 -24.67 12.23
N PHE A 197 1.24 -23.73 11.49
CA PHE A 197 2.52 -23.92 10.81
C PHE A 197 3.71 -24.16 11.73
N LEU A 198 3.72 -23.59 12.94
CA LEU A 198 4.78 -23.87 13.92
C LEU A 198 4.96 -25.36 14.23
N GLY A 199 3.90 -26.17 14.13
CA GLY A 199 4.00 -27.62 14.31
C GLY A 199 4.57 -28.40 13.12
N PHE A 200 4.72 -27.75 11.96
CA PHE A 200 5.27 -28.34 10.73
C PHE A 200 6.64 -27.76 10.35
N VAL A 201 7.12 -26.73 11.03
CA VAL A 201 8.37 -26.04 10.65
C VAL A 201 9.57 -26.76 11.25
N HIS A 202 10.54 -27.06 10.39
CA HIS A 202 11.76 -27.77 10.78
C HIS A 202 12.96 -26.84 10.96
N ASP A 203 13.03 -25.75 10.18
CA ASP A 203 14.08 -24.74 10.29
C ASP A 203 13.92 -23.91 11.57
N THR A 204 14.87 -24.06 12.50
CA THR A 204 14.87 -23.38 13.80
C THR A 204 14.92 -21.85 13.69
N SER A 205 15.57 -21.32 12.67
CA SER A 205 15.56 -19.88 12.42
C SER A 205 14.20 -19.41 11.91
N PHE A 206 13.47 -20.27 11.19
CA PHE A 206 12.12 -19.97 10.75
C PHE A 206 11.13 -20.00 11.90
N VAL A 207 11.25 -20.97 12.82
CA VAL A 207 10.49 -21.00 14.09
C VAL A 207 10.62 -19.66 14.83
N ALA A 208 11.86 -19.18 15.01
CA ALA A 208 12.09 -17.90 15.68
C ALA A 208 11.45 -16.69 14.96
N VAL A 209 11.42 -16.70 13.61
CA VAL A 209 10.73 -15.68 12.82
C VAL A 209 9.21 -15.75 13.03
N LEU A 210 8.63 -16.95 13.07
CA LEU A 210 7.20 -17.15 13.31
C LEU A 210 6.79 -16.73 14.72
N ASP A 211 7.59 -17.06 15.74
CA ASP A 211 7.37 -16.64 17.12
C ASP A 211 7.39 -15.11 17.24
N MET A 212 8.34 -14.44 16.59
CA MET A 212 8.35 -12.98 16.52
C MET A 212 7.10 -12.42 15.83
N GLY A 213 6.64 -13.09 14.76
CA GLY A 213 5.38 -12.77 14.09
C GLY A 213 4.18 -12.87 15.03
N LEU A 214 4.08 -13.94 15.82
CA LEU A 214 3.02 -14.10 16.82
C LEU A 214 3.01 -12.98 17.86
N VAL A 215 4.18 -12.53 18.32
CA VAL A 215 4.28 -11.40 19.27
C VAL A 215 3.72 -10.11 18.65
N ILE A 216 4.05 -9.84 17.38
CA ILE A 216 3.55 -8.65 16.66
C ILE A 216 2.03 -8.76 16.49
N LEU A 217 1.52 -9.89 16.03
CA LEU A 217 0.09 -10.10 15.78
C LEU A 217 -0.74 -9.99 17.06
N ARG A 218 -0.27 -10.54 18.20
CA ARG A 218 -0.95 -10.41 19.49
C ARG A 218 -1.15 -8.94 19.89
N LYS A 219 -0.09 -8.13 19.79
CA LYS A 219 -0.18 -6.69 20.09
C LYS A 219 -1.19 -5.97 19.19
N GLN A 220 -1.26 -6.35 17.91
CA GLN A 220 -2.22 -5.76 16.97
C GLN A 220 -3.65 -6.23 17.25
N VAL A 221 -3.84 -7.49 17.64
CA VAL A 221 -5.14 -8.02 18.09
C VAL A 221 -5.62 -7.26 19.32
N ASP A 222 -4.77 -7.12 20.35
CA ASP A 222 -5.15 -6.43 21.58
C ASP A 222 -5.57 -4.98 21.29
N LEU A 223 -4.81 -4.27 20.42
CA LEU A 223 -5.18 -2.94 19.94
C LEU A 223 -6.54 -2.93 19.21
N LEU A 224 -6.78 -3.87 18.30
CA LEU A 224 -8.01 -3.92 17.51
C LEU A 224 -9.22 -4.30 18.36
N GLU A 225 -9.08 -5.19 19.34
CA GLU A 225 -10.10 -5.51 20.33
C GLU A 225 -10.47 -4.27 21.16
N GLU A 226 -9.46 -3.53 21.66
CA GLU A 226 -9.66 -2.27 22.38
C GLU A 226 -10.41 -1.23 21.52
N LEU A 227 -10.04 -1.09 20.26
CA LEU A 227 -10.71 -0.17 19.33
C LEU A 227 -12.15 -0.62 19.03
N CYS A 228 -12.42 -1.92 18.85
CA CYS A 228 -13.77 -2.43 18.67
C CYS A 228 -14.65 -2.11 19.88
N ILE A 229 -14.16 -2.35 21.10
CA ILE A 229 -14.87 -2.04 22.34
C ILE A 229 -15.11 -0.53 22.44
N LYS A 230 -14.08 0.29 22.22
CA LYS A 230 -14.16 1.76 22.28
C LYS A 230 -15.25 2.31 21.37
N TYR A 231 -15.34 1.81 20.14
CA TYR A 231 -16.30 2.28 19.14
C TYR A 231 -17.60 1.45 19.08
N SER A 232 -17.82 0.53 20.03
CA SER A 232 -19.00 -0.35 20.07
C SER A 232 -19.21 -1.15 18.77
N VAL A 233 -18.11 -1.56 18.14
CA VAL A 233 -18.11 -2.55 17.06
C VAL A 233 -18.12 -3.94 17.69
N HIS A 234 -18.92 -4.85 17.13
CA HIS A 234 -18.98 -6.23 17.62
C HIS A 234 -17.59 -6.88 17.51
N VAL A 235 -17.10 -7.44 18.61
CA VAL A 235 -15.85 -8.21 18.63
C VAL A 235 -16.18 -9.62 18.14
N PRO A 236 -15.56 -10.10 17.04
CA PRO A 236 -15.77 -11.47 16.56
C PRO A 236 -15.29 -12.50 17.59
N GLU A 237 -15.75 -13.74 17.45
CA GLU A 237 -15.35 -14.82 18.35
C GLU A 237 -13.84 -15.08 18.24
N ARG A 238 -13.17 -15.12 19.39
CA ARG A 238 -11.74 -15.39 19.44
C ARG A 238 -11.50 -16.86 19.10
N PRO A 239 -10.54 -17.19 18.23
CA PRO A 239 -10.19 -18.58 17.97
C PRO A 239 -9.67 -19.26 19.25
N PRO A 240 -9.76 -20.60 19.32
CA PRO A 240 -9.32 -21.34 20.50
C PRO A 240 -7.84 -21.08 20.81
N ALA A 241 -7.51 -21.04 22.11
CA ALA A 241 -6.15 -20.76 22.56
C ALA A 241 -5.16 -21.85 22.07
N GLU A 242 -5.62 -23.09 22.06
CA GLU A 242 -4.87 -24.29 21.68
C GLU A 242 -5.51 -24.96 20.47
N MET A 243 -4.66 -25.47 19.59
CA MET A 243 -5.07 -26.28 18.44
C MET A 243 -4.47 -27.67 18.59
N VAL A 244 -5.31 -28.69 18.63
CA VAL A 244 -4.84 -30.08 18.64
C VAL A 244 -4.45 -30.46 17.22
N GLN A 245 -3.15 -30.65 16.98
CA GLN A 245 -2.66 -31.15 15.70
C GLN A 245 -2.69 -32.68 15.70
N ARG A 246 -3.33 -33.26 14.66
CA ARG A 246 -3.38 -34.72 14.42
C ARG A 246 -2.76 -35.11 13.07
N ILE A 247 -1.97 -34.21 12.48
CA ILE A 247 -1.42 -34.37 11.13
C ILE A 247 0.08 -34.69 11.28
N ASP A 248 0.57 -35.53 10.37
CA ASP A 248 2.00 -35.83 10.24
C ASP A 248 2.82 -34.55 9.96
N PRO A 249 3.77 -34.18 10.83
CA PRO A 249 4.63 -33.00 10.65
C PRO A 249 5.44 -33.00 9.35
N GLU A 250 5.74 -34.18 8.78
CA GLU A 250 6.54 -34.30 7.56
C GLU A 250 5.75 -33.93 6.29
N ALA A 251 4.44 -33.67 6.39
CA ALA A 251 3.58 -33.42 5.25
C ALA A 251 3.78 -32.03 4.59
N MET A 252 4.55 -31.11 5.18
CA MET A 252 4.65 -29.73 4.69
C MET A 252 6.08 -29.17 4.72
N GLU A 253 6.50 -28.61 3.58
CA GLU A 253 7.82 -27.98 3.45
C GLU A 253 7.82 -26.54 4.01
N ASP A 254 8.89 -26.17 4.73
CA ASP A 254 9.11 -24.80 5.23
C ASP A 254 9.02 -23.73 4.12
N GLN A 255 9.49 -24.06 2.91
CA GLN A 255 9.41 -23.16 1.76
C GLN A 255 7.97 -22.86 1.35
N LEU A 256 7.08 -23.86 1.41
CA LEU A 256 5.66 -23.69 1.10
C LEU A 256 4.98 -22.81 2.17
N ILE A 257 5.24 -23.12 3.44
CA ILE A 257 4.76 -22.34 4.60
C ILE A 257 5.16 -20.87 4.47
N TYR A 258 6.45 -20.62 4.18
CA TYR A 258 6.98 -19.28 3.95
C TYR A 258 6.19 -18.52 2.88
N ARG A 259 5.93 -19.15 1.73
CA ARG A 259 5.23 -18.51 0.61
C ARG A 259 3.77 -18.18 0.93
N ILE A 260 3.09 -19.05 1.68
CA ILE A 260 1.72 -18.81 2.15
C ILE A 260 1.71 -17.59 3.09
N LEU A 261 2.62 -17.56 4.06
CA LEU A 261 2.72 -16.46 5.02
C LEU A 261 3.13 -15.13 4.37
N LEU A 262 4.05 -15.16 3.40
CA LEU A 262 4.44 -13.99 2.63
C LEU A 262 3.23 -13.38 1.90
N THR A 263 2.40 -14.23 1.30
CA THR A 263 1.15 -13.82 0.65
C THR A 263 0.17 -13.21 1.68
N GLY A 264 0.07 -13.81 2.87
CA GLY A 264 -0.73 -13.26 3.98
C GLY A 264 -0.29 -11.85 4.39
N ILE A 265 1.02 -11.60 4.50
CA ILE A 265 1.57 -10.27 4.80
C ILE A 265 1.28 -9.28 3.66
N GLN A 266 1.43 -9.70 2.40
CA GLN A 266 1.10 -8.86 1.24
C GLN A 266 -0.38 -8.49 1.19
N ASN A 267 -1.28 -9.40 1.58
CA ASN A 267 -2.71 -9.14 1.70
C ASN A 267 -3.00 -8.18 2.86
N SER A 268 -2.26 -8.30 3.96
CA SER A 268 -2.39 -7.38 5.10
C SER A 268 -2.01 -5.95 4.72
N ILE A 269 -0.95 -5.74 3.94
CA ILE A 269 -0.57 -4.41 3.43
C ILE A 269 -1.73 -3.79 2.64
N ASP A 270 -2.38 -4.57 1.78
CA ASP A 270 -3.52 -4.09 0.99
C ASP A 270 -4.73 -3.74 1.88
N LEU A 271 -5.04 -4.61 2.85
CA LEU A 271 -6.12 -4.40 3.82
C LEU A 271 -5.92 -3.11 4.62
N HIS A 272 -4.72 -2.89 5.18
CA HIS A 272 -4.41 -1.65 5.91
C HIS A 272 -4.48 -0.41 5.02
N MET A 273 -3.98 -0.52 3.77
CA MET A 273 -4.04 0.60 2.83
C MET A 273 -5.49 1.00 2.53
N ARG A 274 -6.38 0.03 2.28
CA ARG A 274 -7.81 0.30 2.09
C ARG A 274 -8.42 0.96 3.32
N ALA A 275 -8.08 0.51 4.53
CA ALA A 275 -8.56 1.13 5.76
C ALA A 275 -8.08 2.59 5.90
N VAL A 276 -6.83 2.91 5.53
CA VAL A 276 -6.34 4.30 5.50
C VAL A 276 -7.15 5.17 4.55
N LEU A 277 -7.47 4.65 3.36
CA LEU A 277 -8.21 5.36 2.32
C LEU A 277 -9.69 5.56 2.68
N GLU A 278 -10.30 4.58 3.34
CA GLU A 278 -11.75 4.54 3.59
C GLU A 278 -12.14 5.03 5.00
N THR A 279 -11.16 5.24 5.89
CA THR A 279 -11.37 5.85 7.22
C THR A 279 -11.30 7.37 7.11
N VAL A 280 -12.37 7.96 6.60
CA VAL A 280 -12.46 9.40 6.33
C VAL A 280 -13.05 10.18 7.51
N ARG A 281 -14.00 9.60 8.27
CA ARG A 281 -14.71 10.33 9.32
C ARG A 281 -13.81 10.52 10.54
N ASN A 282 -13.21 9.44 11.04
CA ASN A 282 -12.48 9.41 12.30
C ASN A 282 -10.95 9.51 12.10
N ASP A 283 -10.41 10.70 12.34
CA ASP A 283 -8.98 10.99 12.16
C ASP A 283 -8.07 10.17 13.09
N GLY A 284 -8.55 9.89 14.31
CA GLY A 284 -7.80 9.10 15.30
C GLY A 284 -7.68 7.63 14.88
N LEU A 285 -8.77 7.04 14.40
CA LEU A 285 -8.80 5.69 13.86
C LEU A 285 -7.91 5.57 12.62
N ARG A 286 -7.98 6.55 11.70
CA ARG A 286 -7.14 6.55 10.49
C ARG A 286 -5.66 6.52 10.85
N LYS A 287 -5.26 7.25 11.90
CA LYS A 287 -3.87 7.22 12.40
C LYS A 287 -3.46 5.80 12.84
N HIS A 288 -4.32 5.08 13.56
CA HIS A 288 -4.03 3.69 13.93
C HIS A 288 -3.84 2.79 12.70
N PHE A 289 -4.67 2.93 11.65
CA PHE A 289 -4.48 2.19 10.41
C PHE A 289 -3.20 2.55 9.66
N ILE A 290 -2.79 3.83 9.68
CA ILE A 290 -1.49 4.25 9.11
C ILE A 290 -0.32 3.61 9.87
N ASP A 291 -0.42 3.52 11.20
CA ASP A 291 0.63 2.91 12.03
C ASP A 291 0.70 1.39 11.80
N LEU A 292 -0.45 0.72 11.70
CA LEU A 292 -0.55 -0.70 11.30
C LEU A 292 0.03 -0.93 9.90
N PHE A 293 -0.31 -0.07 8.94
CA PHE A 293 0.21 -0.13 7.57
C PHE A 293 1.74 -0.07 7.54
N LYS A 294 2.34 0.91 8.22
CA LYS A 294 3.80 1.07 8.31
C LYS A 294 4.48 -0.11 9.02
N ALA A 295 3.87 -0.61 10.08
CA ALA A 295 4.36 -1.80 10.79
C ALA A 295 4.35 -3.01 9.86
N GLU A 296 3.28 -3.21 9.09
CA GLU A 296 3.16 -4.32 8.14
C GLU A 296 4.19 -4.23 7.01
N MET A 297 4.41 -3.03 6.44
CA MET A 297 5.48 -2.81 5.44
C MET A 297 6.87 -3.19 6.01
N THR A 298 7.12 -2.87 7.28
CA THR A 298 8.38 -3.24 7.95
C THR A 298 8.51 -4.75 8.11
N SER A 299 7.43 -5.43 8.54
CA SER A 299 7.38 -6.89 8.64
C SER A 299 7.60 -7.55 7.27
N TYR A 300 6.96 -7.03 6.22
CA TYR A 300 7.11 -7.50 4.85
C TYR A 300 8.55 -7.40 4.35
N ASP A 301 9.20 -6.23 4.49
CA ASP A 301 10.58 -6.07 4.03
C ASP A 301 11.54 -7.03 4.73
N ARG A 302 11.36 -7.26 6.05
CA ARG A 302 12.16 -8.22 6.82
C ARG A 302 11.91 -9.66 6.40
N PHE A 303 10.63 -10.04 6.25
CA PHE A 303 10.23 -11.40 5.90
C PHE A 303 10.62 -11.76 4.46
N LEU A 304 10.53 -10.80 3.54
CA LEU A 304 11.01 -10.96 2.17
C LEU A 304 12.53 -11.15 2.14
N LYS A 305 13.30 -10.30 2.85
CA LYS A 305 14.76 -10.45 2.94
C LYS A 305 15.18 -11.81 3.51
N TYR A 306 14.48 -12.28 4.55
CA TYR A 306 14.70 -13.61 5.12
C TYR A 306 14.50 -14.71 4.07
N GLY A 307 13.36 -14.71 3.36
CA GLY A 307 13.10 -15.73 2.34
C GLY A 307 14.00 -15.64 1.11
N LYS A 308 14.57 -14.46 0.79
CA LYS A 308 15.63 -14.35 -0.21
C LYS A 308 16.91 -15.05 0.24
N ALA A 309 17.34 -14.80 1.49
CA ALA A 309 18.53 -15.43 2.05
C ALA A 309 18.41 -16.95 2.11
N LYS A 310 17.19 -17.48 2.28
CA LYS A 310 16.89 -18.92 2.25
C LYS A 310 16.68 -19.50 0.85
N GLY A 311 16.60 -18.68 -0.20
CA GLY A 311 16.23 -19.15 -1.55
C GLY A 311 14.77 -19.61 -1.68
N TRP A 312 13.89 -19.17 -0.78
CA TRP A 312 12.48 -19.56 -0.74
C TRP A 312 11.56 -18.65 -1.55
N THR A 313 11.99 -17.41 -1.79
CA THR A 313 11.28 -16.46 -2.64
C THR A 313 11.31 -16.91 -4.09
N LYS A 314 10.16 -16.93 -4.75
CA LYS A 314 10.09 -17.24 -6.19
C LYS A 314 10.78 -16.14 -6.99
N VAL A 315 11.63 -16.53 -7.94
CA VAL A 315 12.28 -15.61 -8.88
C VAL A 315 11.44 -15.58 -10.17
N PRO A 316 10.81 -14.46 -10.53
CA PRO A 316 10.11 -14.33 -11.80
C PRO A 316 11.11 -14.28 -12.97
N PRO A 317 10.62 -14.43 -14.22
CA PRO A 317 11.46 -14.22 -15.40
C PRO A 317 12.12 -12.83 -15.41
N MET A 318 13.36 -12.77 -15.87
CA MET A 318 14.13 -11.53 -15.93
C MET A 318 13.75 -10.71 -17.16
N TYR A 319 13.71 -9.38 -17.03
CA TYR A 319 13.43 -8.48 -18.13
C TYR A 319 14.66 -8.34 -19.03
N GLY A 320 14.46 -8.49 -20.35
CA GLY A 320 15.54 -8.39 -21.33
C GLY A 320 16.35 -9.68 -21.54
N ASP A 321 15.99 -10.77 -20.87
CA ASP A 321 16.47 -12.10 -21.24
C ASP A 321 15.67 -12.59 -22.46
N LEU A 322 16.37 -12.91 -23.55
CA LEU A 322 15.79 -13.58 -24.71
C LEU A 322 15.44 -15.02 -24.28
N VAL A 323 14.18 -15.43 -24.46
CA VAL A 323 13.78 -16.84 -24.40
C VAL A 323 14.26 -17.56 -25.65
#